data_AF-A0A502BKP2-F1
#
_entry.id   AF-A0A502BKP2-F1
#
_cell.length_a   1.000
_cell.length_b   1.000
_cell.length_c   1.000
_cell.angle_alpha   90.00
_cell.angle_beta   90.00
_cell.angle_gamma   90.00
#
_symmetry.space_group_name_H-M   'P 1'
#
loop_
_entity.id
_entity.type
_entity.pdbx_description
1 polymer ?
#
loop_
_entity_poly.entity_id
_entity_poly.type
_entity_poly.pdbx_seq_one_letter_code
_entity_poly.pdbx_strand_id
1 'polypeptide(L)' 'MPRRSEITLAKLCGVCPIPASYSKTKRFRLNRSGNRQTNTALYCVAIVRMRNPAPTLGYVKKRMKDGKRKSKII' A
#
# COMPACT_ATOMS: atom_id res chain seq x y z
N MET A 1 -11.27 -22.09 -13.90
CA MET A 1 -10.14 -21.19 -13.52
C MET A 1 -10.60 -20.31 -12.37
N PRO A 2 -10.01 -20.39 -11.16
CA PRO A 2 -10.49 -19.59 -10.04
C PRO A 2 -10.24 -18.12 -10.37
N ARG A 3 -11.29 -17.28 -10.30
CA ARG A 3 -11.15 -15.82 -10.44
C ARG A 3 -10.13 -15.34 -9.40
N ARG A 4 -9.02 -14.76 -9.86
CA ARG A 4 -8.08 -14.04 -8.99
C ARG A 4 -8.84 -12.89 -8.34
N SER A 5 -9.34 -13.08 -7.12
CA SER A 5 -9.96 -12.01 -6.36
C SER A 5 -8.86 -11.05 -5.89
N GLU A 6 -9.16 -9.75 -5.86
CA GLU A 6 -8.19 -8.71 -5.45
C GLU A 6 -7.59 -8.99 -4.06
N ILE A 7 -8.37 -9.62 -3.18
CA ILE A 7 -7.94 -10.05 -1.84
C ILE A 7 -6.84 -11.11 -1.92
N THR A 8 -6.97 -12.10 -2.80
CA THR A 8 -5.95 -13.15 -2.97
C THR A 8 -4.66 -12.57 -3.54
N LEU A 9 -4.75 -11.62 -4.47
CA LEU A 9 -3.61 -10.89 -4.99
C LEU A 9 -2.93 -10.06 -3.89
N ALA A 10 -3.70 -9.29 -3.12
CA ALA A 10 -3.17 -8.49 -2.02
C ALA A 10 -2.48 -9.33 -0.95
N LYS A 11 -3.01 -10.53 -0.65
CA LYS A 11 -2.38 -11.49 0.26
C LYS A 11 -1.07 -12.04 -0.33
N LEU A 12 -1.08 -12.46 -1.59
CA LEU A 12 0.11 -12.97 -2.29
C LEU A 12 1.24 -11.94 -2.34
N CYS A 13 0.91 -10.69 -2.66
CA CYS A 13 1.87 -9.59 -2.73
C CYS A 13 2.28 -9.04 -1.36
N GLY A 14 1.65 -9.47 -0.26
CA GLY A 14 1.95 -8.96 1.08
C GLY A 14 1.47 -7.52 1.36
N VAL A 15 0.55 -6.99 0.54
CA VAL A 15 -0.01 -5.62 0.67
C VAL A 15 -1.39 -5.61 1.35
N CYS A 16 -1.94 -6.78 1.67
CA CYS A 16 -3.19 -6.89 2.41
C CYS A 16 -3.09 -6.19 3.78
N PRO A 17 -4.02 -5.27 4.12
CA PRO A 17 -4.01 -4.61 5.41
C PRO A 17 -4.23 -5.63 6.52
N ILE A 18 -3.31 -5.69 7.48
CA ILE A 18 -3.49 -6.49 8.69
C ILE A 18 -3.70 -5.54 9.86
N PRO A 19 -4.82 -5.64 10.59
CA PRO A 19 -5.03 -4.81 11.77
C PRO A 19 -3.92 -5.10 12.79
N ALA A 20 -3.37 -4.05 13.38
CA ALA A 20 -2.34 -4.20 14.41
C ALA A 20 -2.91 -4.68 15.74
N SER A 21 -4.21 -4.48 15.99
CA SER A 21 -4.93 -4.92 17.17
C SER A 21 -6.34 -5.38 16.81
N TYR A 22 -6.97 -6.16 17.68
CA TYR A 22 -8.31 -6.69 17.44
C TYR A 22 -9.43 -5.63 17.64
N SER A 23 -9.18 -4.60 18.44
CA SER A 23 -10.10 -3.46 18.63
C SER A 23 -9.93 -2.38 17.54
N LYS A 24 -11.02 -1.64 17.24
CA LYS A 24 -11.15 -0.49 16.29
C LYS A 24 -9.80 0.17 15.93
N THR A 25 -9.06 -0.40 14.99
CA THR A 25 -7.67 0.01 14.79
C THR A 25 -7.56 1.10 13.72
N LYS A 26 -6.93 2.22 14.08
CA LYS A 26 -6.48 3.26 13.11
C LYS A 26 -5.14 2.91 12.45
N ARG A 27 -4.49 1.80 12.87
CA ARG A 27 -3.14 1.40 12.47
C ARG A 27 -3.13 -0.02 11.88
N PHE A 28 -2.54 -0.13 10.71
CA PHE A 28 -2.28 -1.40 10.03
C PHE A 28 -0.80 -1.75 10.11
N ARG A 29 -0.50 -3.04 10.22
CA ARG A 29 0.87 -3.58 10.16
C ARG A 29 1.15 -4.20 8.80
N LEU A 30 2.43 -4.29 8.46
CA LEU A 30 2.90 -4.93 7.23
C LEU A 30 2.66 -6.45 7.29
N ASN A 31 2.17 -7.02 6.18
CA ASN A 31 2.15 -8.46 6.02
C ASN A 31 3.55 -8.98 5.64
N ARG A 32 4.17 -9.77 6.52
CA ARG A 32 5.51 -10.33 6.29
C ARG A 32 5.50 -11.68 5.55
N SER A 33 4.36 -12.35 5.44
CA SER A 33 4.25 -13.69 4.84
C SER A 33 4.03 -13.69 3.32
N GLY A 34 3.84 -12.53 2.69
CA GLY A 34 3.70 -12.42 1.24
C GLY A 34 5.03 -12.42 0.47
N ASN A 35 4.95 -12.45 -0.86
CA ASN A 35 6.12 -12.39 -1.73
C ASN A 35 6.82 -11.02 -1.65
N ARG A 36 8.05 -11.01 -1.14
CA ARG A 36 8.87 -9.80 -0.99
C ARG A 36 9.26 -9.16 -2.31
N GLN A 37 9.54 -9.94 -3.34
CA GLN A 37 9.92 -9.41 -4.65
C GLN A 37 8.75 -8.65 -5.27
N THR A 38 7.54 -9.20 -5.18
CA THR A 38 6.33 -8.54 -5.67
C THR A 38 6.02 -7.27 -4.87
N ASN A 39 6.18 -7.30 -3.54
CA ASN A 39 6.03 -6.11 -2.70
C ASN A 39 7.06 -5.02 -3.08
N THR A 40 8.31 -5.39 -3.34
CA THR A 40 9.34 -4.46 -3.79
C THR A 40 9.00 -3.85 -5.16
N ALA A 41 8.50 -4.66 -6.10
CA ALA A 41 8.06 -4.16 -7.41
C ALA A 41 6.92 -3.13 -7.26
N LEU A 42 5.93 -3.42 -6.42
CA LEU A 42 4.84 -2.48 -6.12
C LEU A 42 5.34 -1.19 -5.45
N TYR A 43 6.30 -1.30 -4.54
CA TYR A 43 6.96 -0.16 -3.92
C TYR A 43 7.70 0.72 -4.93
N CYS A 44 8.46 0.11 -5.86
CA CYS A 44 9.11 0.83 -6.94
C CYS A 44 8.11 1.54 -7.85
N VAL A 45 7.02 0.87 -8.22
CA VAL A 45 5.93 1.48 -9.00
C VAL A 45 5.35 2.68 -8.25
N ALA A 46 5.09 2.56 -6.95
CA ALA A 46 4.58 3.67 -6.15
C ALA A 46 5.56 4.86 -6.14
N ILE A 47 6.87 4.63 -5.97
CA ILE A 47 7.88 5.70 -6.03
C ILE A 47 7.86 6.40 -7.39
N VAL A 48 7.89 5.64 -8.49
CA VAL A 48 7.88 6.20 -9.85
C VAL A 48 6.62 7.02 -10.08
N ARG A 49 5.45 6.53 -9.63
CA ARG A 49 4.18 7.25 -9.74
C ARG A 49 4.11 8.51 -8.88
N MET A 50 4.87 8.58 -7.79
CA MET A 50 4.94 9.82 -7.00
C MET A 50 5.89 10.87 -7.58
N ARG A 51 6.70 10.53 -8.60
CA ARG A 51 7.65 11.47 -9.23
C ARG A 51 7.05 12.25 -10.39
N ASN A 52 6.34 11.59 -11.31
CA ASN A 52 5.98 12.20 -12.60
C ASN A 52 4.45 12.40 -12.80
N PRO A 53 3.57 11.41 -12.54
CA PRO A 53 2.14 11.55 -12.81
C PRO A 53 1.44 12.66 -11.99
N ALA A 54 0.89 13.65 -12.70
CA ALA A 54 0.01 14.70 -12.15
C ALA A 54 -1.10 14.19 -11.20
N PRO A 55 -1.87 13.11 -11.49
CA PRO A 55 -2.92 12.65 -10.60
C PRO A 55 -2.38 12.11 -9.26
N THR A 56 -1.25 11.41 -9.29
CA THR A 56 -0.63 10.86 -8.08
C THR A 56 0.01 11.96 -7.23
N LEU A 57 0.58 12.99 -7.87
CA LEU A 57 1.06 14.19 -7.16
C LEU A 57 -0.07 14.91 -6.42
N GLY A 58 -1.26 15.04 -7.04
CA GLY A 58 -2.45 15.62 -6.38
C GLY A 58 -2.86 14.83 -5.14
N TYR A 59 -2.91 13.50 -5.24
CA TYR A 59 -3.17 12.62 -4.10
C TYR A 59 -2.11 12.80 -2.99
N VAL A 60 -0.83 12.74 -3.35
CA VAL A 60 0.28 12.89 -2.39
C VAL A 60 0.22 14.24 -1.68
N LYS A 61 -0.02 15.33 -2.40
CA LYS A 61 -0.18 16.68 -1.82
C LYS A 61 -1.35 16.75 -0.84
N LYS A 62 -2.51 16.20 -1.22
CA LYS A 62 -3.68 16.12 -0.32
C LYS A 62 -3.34 15.36 0.97
N ARG A 63 -2.69 14.20 0.85
CA ARG A 63 -2.36 13.34 1.99
C ARG A 63 -1.27 13.94 2.89
N MET A 64 -0.35 14.70 2.31
CA MET A 64 0.62 15.49 3.07
C MET A 64 -0.06 16.65 3.82
N LYS A 65 -1.07 17.31 3.22
CA LYS A 65 -1.91 18.32 3.90
C LYS A 65 -2.70 17.73 5.08
N ASP A 66 -3.14 16.48 4.97
CA ASP A 66 -3.76 15.72 6.08
C ASP A 66 -2.75 15.34 7.19
N GLY A 67 -1.51 15.82 7.15
CA GLY A 67 -0.47 15.55 8.14
C GLY A 67 0.22 14.18 8.01
N LYS A 68 0.00 13.45 6.90
CA LYS A 68 0.62 12.13 6.72
C LYS A 68 2.01 12.23 6.10
N ARG A 69 2.95 11.48 6.69
CA ARG A 69 4.31 11.31 6.15
C ARG A 69 4.28 10.43 4.91
N LYS A 70 5.25 10.60 4.01
CA LYS A 70 5.38 9.80 2.76
C LYS A 70 5.37 8.29 3.02
N SER A 71 5.97 7.82 4.11
CA SER A 71 5.96 6.39 4.53
C SER A 71 4.57 5.85 4.93
N LYS A 72 3.56 6.71 5.07
CA LYS A 72 2.15 6.37 5.33
C LYS A 72 1.26 6.61 4.10
N ILE A 73 1.84 7.14 3.02
CA ILE A 73 1.16 7.38 1.74
C ILE A 73 1.46 6.23 0.76
N ILE A 74 2.67 5.68 0.84
CA ILE A 74 3.10 4.45 0.17
C ILE A 74 2.61 3.23 0.93
#